data_AF-A0A1V6CLN9-F1
#
_entry.id   AF-A0A1V6CLN9-F1
#
_cell.length_a   1.000
_cell.length_b   1.000
_cell.length_c   1.000
_cell.angle_alpha   90.00
_cell.angle_beta   90.00
_cell.angle_gamma   90.00
#
_symmetry.space_group_name_H-M   'P 1'
#
loop_
_entity.id
_entity.type
_entity.pdbx_description
1 polymer ?
#
loop_
_entity_poly.entity_id
_entity_poly.type
_entity_poly.pdbx_seq_one_letter_code
_entity_poly.pdbx_strand_id
1 'polypeptide(L)' 'MFGLGMPELIVIMVIILLIFGAGKLPEVGGAIGKAIKSFKKSVKEPDEIDITPKDDKKEEKPPEKT' A
#
# COMPACT_ATOMS: atom_id res chain seq x y z
N MET A 1 -6.37 -18.69 -31.45
CA MET A 1 -6.93 -19.05 -30.14
C MET A 1 -7.09 -17.77 -29.34
N PHE A 2 -8.31 -17.35 -29.04
CA PHE A 2 -8.62 -16.17 -28.24
C PHE A 2 -8.22 -16.46 -26.78
N GLY A 3 -6.97 -16.15 -26.42
CA GLY A 3 -6.58 -16.05 -25.03
C GLY A 3 -7.23 -14.81 -24.43
N LEU A 4 -7.53 -14.83 -23.12
CA LEU A 4 -7.93 -13.63 -22.39
C LEU A 4 -6.85 -12.57 -22.58
N GLY A 5 -7.08 -11.66 -23.52
CA GLY A 5 -6.18 -10.59 -23.83
C GLY A 5 -6.35 -9.45 -22.84
N MET A 6 -5.48 -8.45 -22.98
CA MET A 6 -5.64 -7.19 -22.28
C MET A 6 -7.02 -6.54 -22.50
N PRO A 7 -7.64 -6.58 -23.71
CA PRO A 7 -8.96 -6.01 -23.93
C PRO A 7 -10.06 -6.65 -23.08
N GLU A 8 -10.12 -7.98 -23.01
CA GLU A 8 -11.13 -8.71 -22.23
C GLU A 8 -11.00 -8.41 -20.74
N LEU A 9 -9.78 -8.33 -20.21
CA LEU A 9 -9.53 -7.95 -18.82
C LEU A 9 -10.01 -6.54 -18.50
N ILE A 10 -9.85 -5.58 -19.43
CA ILE A 10 -10.35 -4.21 -19.26
C ILE A 10 -11.88 -4.20 -19.21
N VAL A 11 -12.55 -4.95 -20.09
CA VAL A 11 -14.03 -5.03 -20.07
C VAL A 11 -14.53 -5.60 -18.75
N ILE A 12 -13.91 -6.67 -18.25
CA ILE A 12 -14.25 -7.25 -16.94
C ILE A 12 -14.00 -6.24 -15.81
N MET A 13 -12.86 -5.52 -15.84
CA MET A 13 -12.55 -4.50 -14.85
C MET A 13 -13.59 -3.37 -14.83
N VAL A 14 -14.05 -2.92 -16.01
CA VAL A 14 -15.11 -1.91 -16.11
C VAL A 14 -16.42 -2.42 -15.48
N ILE A 15 -16.81 -3.67 -15.72
CA ILE A 15 -18.02 -4.25 -15.12
C ILE A 15 -17.90 -4.30 -13.59
N ILE A 16 -16.76 -4.74 -13.06
CA ILE A 16 -16.47 -4.75 -11.62
C ILE A 16 -16.57 -3.33 -11.06
N LEU A 17 -16.00 -2.34 -11.75
CA LEU A 17 -16.07 -0.93 -11.37
C LEU A 17 -17.50 -0.38 -11.37
N LEU A 18 -18.38 -0.85 -12.27
CA LEU A 18 -19.79 -0.45 -12.28
C LEU A 18 -20.56 -1.05 -11.09
N ILE A 19 -20.28 -2.30 -10.71
CA ILE A 19 -20.95 -2.98 -9.60
C ILE A 19 -20.49 -2.41 -8.25
N PHE A 20 -19.18 -2.31 -8.06
CA PHE A 20 -18.59 -1.91 -6.78
C PHE A 20 -18.35 -0.40 -6.67
N GLY A 21 -18.27 0.31 -7.79
CA GLY A 21 -17.87 1.72 -7.85
C GLY A 21 -16.35 1.92 -7.88
N ALA A 22 -15.90 2.98 -8.54
CA ALA A 22 -14.47 3.33 -8.66
C ALA A 22 -13.79 3.64 -7.31
N GLY A 23 -14.56 4.06 -6.30
CA GLY A 23 -14.03 4.35 -4.96
C GLY A 23 -13.71 3.11 -4.12
N LYS A 24 -14.33 1.96 -4.41
CA LYS A 24 -14.14 0.74 -3.61
C LYS A 24 -12.84 0.00 -3.90
N LEU A 25 -12.32 0.07 -5.14
CA LEU A 25 -11.04 -0.58 -5.45
C LEU A 25 -9.84 0.04 -4.68
N PRO A 26 -9.68 1.37 -4.59
CA PRO A 26 -8.62 1.97 -3.78
C PRO A 26 -8.74 1.64 -2.28
N GLU A 27 -9.97 1.59 -1.76
CA GLU A 27 -10.25 1.25 -0.35
C GLU A 27 -9.79 -0.18 -0.04
N VAL A 28 -10.22 -1.15 -0.86
CA VAL A 28 -9.85 -2.57 -0.73
C VAL A 28 -8.36 -2.78 -1.01
N GLY A 29 -7.83 -2.17 -2.07
CA GLY A 29 -6.42 -2.25 -2.43
C GLY A 29 -5.50 -1.67 -1.36
N GLY A 30 -5.92 -0.59 -0.69
CA GLY A 30 -5.21 -0.01 0.44
C GLY A 30 -5.15 -0.94 1.65
N ALA A 31 -6.26 -1.61 1.98
CA ALA A 31 -6.30 -2.60 3.05
C ALA A 31 -5.42 -3.82 2.75
N ILE A 32 -5.56 -4.38 1.54
CA ILE A 32 -4.75 -5.52 1.07
C ILE A 32 -3.26 -5.13 1.02
N GLY A 33 -2.93 -3.94 0.51
CA GLY A 33 -1.55 -3.46 0.42
C GLY A 33 -0.90 -3.31 1.79
N LYS A 34 -1.62 -2.81 2.80
CA LYS A 34 -1.15 -2.78 4.19
C LYS A 34 -0.92 -4.20 4.73
N ALA A 35 -1.86 -5.11 4.49
CA ALA A 35 -1.72 -6.50 4.93
C ALA A 35 -0.50 -7.20 4.29
N ILE A 36 -0.32 -7.06 2.98
CA ILE A 36 0.84 -7.59 2.25
C ILE A 36 2.14 -6.96 2.76
N LYS A 37 2.15 -5.64 3.03
CA LYS A 37 3.33 -4.95 3.56
C LYS A 37 3.71 -5.47 4.95
N SER A 38 2.74 -5.61 5.86
CA SER A 38 2.97 -6.17 7.19
C SER A 38 3.41 -7.63 7.11
N PHE A 39 2.77 -8.44 6.27
CA PHE A 39 3.15 -9.84 6.04
C PHE A 39 4.59 -9.95 5.52
N LYS A 40 4.95 -9.15 4.51
CA LYS A 40 6.32 -9.10 3.98
C LYS A 40 7.34 -8.68 5.04
N LYS A 41 6.99 -7.73 5.91
CA LYS A 41 7.86 -7.30 7.02
C LYS A 41 8.11 -8.45 7.99
N SER A 42 7.05 -9.11 8.47
CA SER A 42 7.13 -10.25 9.39
C SER A 42 7.87 -11.46 8.81
N VAL A 43 7.77 -11.70 7.49
CA VAL A 43 8.48 -12.81 6.84
C VAL A 43 9.97 -12.51 6.62
N LYS A 44 10.34 -11.23 6.46
CA LYS A 44 11.71 -10.81 6.14
C LYS A 44 12.55 -10.48 7.37
N GLU A 45 11.91 -10.09 8.47
CA GLU A 45 12.58 -9.73 9.74
C GLU A 45 12.29 -10.82 10.78
N PRO A 46 13.25 -11.70 11.12
CA PRO A 46 13.10 -12.60 12.27
C PRO A 46 13.11 -11.75 13.55
N ASP A 47 12.03 -11.86 14.34
CA ASP A 47 11.77 -11.26 15.66
C ASP A 47 12.85 -10.32 16.23
N GLU A 48 12.99 -9.12 15.67
CA GLU A 48 13.62 -8.01 16.39
C GLU A 48 12.49 -7.20 17.01
N ILE A 49 12.40 -7.29 18.35
CA ILE A 49 11.56 -6.42 19.17
C ILE A 49 12.12 -5.00 18.97
N ASP A 50 11.54 -4.24 18.05
CA ASP A 50 11.92 -2.86 17.77
C ASP A 50 11.38 -1.95 18.89
N ILE A 51 12.13 -1.88 19.99
CA ILE A 51 11.94 -0.92 21.09
C ILE A 51 12.57 0.42 20.72
N THR A 52 12.30 0.94 19.53
CA THR A 52 12.69 2.30 19.16
C THR A 52 11.44 3.17 19.18
N PRO A 53 11.28 4.07 20.17
CA PRO A 53 10.27 5.12 20.08
C PRO A 53 10.47 5.85 18.75
N LYS A 54 9.43 5.91 17.93
CA LYS A 54 9.44 6.74 16.72
C LYS A 54 9.50 8.19 17.18
N ASP A 55 10.70 8.72 17.31
CA ASP A 55 10.95 10.15 17.45
C ASP A 55 10.37 10.85 16.23
N ASP A 56 9.22 11.49 16.42
CA ASP A 56 8.75 12.61 15.61
C ASP A 56 9.79 13.73 15.73
N LYS A 57 10.91 13.63 15.00
CA LYS A 57 11.81 14.76 14.74
C LYS A 57 11.10 15.73 13.81
N LYS A 58 10.24 16.55 14.41
CA LYS A 58 9.86 17.85 13.87
C LYS A 58 11.13 18.68 13.73
N GLU A 59 11.27 19.29 12.56
CA GLU A 59 12.32 20.21 12.16
C GLU A 59 12.65 21.25 13.25
N GLU A 60 13.90 21.29 13.70
CA GLU A 60 14.51 22.52 14.20
C GLU A 60 15.89 22.65 13.54
N LYS A 61 15.98 23.60 12.61
CA LYS A 61 17.21 23.91 11.87
C LYS A 61 18.24 24.54 12.84
N PRO A 62 19.55 24.29 12.68
CA PRO A 62 20.56 24.63 13.68
C PRO A 62 20.77 26.15 13.85
N PRO A 63 21.28 26.59 15.02
CA PRO A 63 21.47 28.00 15.35
C PRO A 63 22.70 28.56 14.64
N GLU A 64 22.53 29.62 13.86
CA GLU A 64 23.63 30.47 13.42
C GLU A 64 23.73 31.66 14.38
N LYS A 65 24.73 31.64 15.26
CA LYS A 65 25.14 32.79 16.07
C LYS A 65 26.67 32.93 16.02
N THR A 66 27.09 34.02 15.39
CA THR A 66 28.18 34.98 15.73
C THR A 66 29.48 34.44 16.31
#